data_AF-A0A7S2VXP2-F1
#
_entry.id   AF-A0A7S2VXP2-F1
#
_cell.length_a   1.000
_cell.length_b   1.000
_cell.length_c   1.000
_cell.angle_alpha   90.00
_cell.angle_beta   90.00
_cell.angle_gamma   90.00
#
_symmetry.space_group_name_H-M   'P 1'
#
loop_
_entity.id
_entity.type
_entity.pdbx_description
1 polymer ?
#
loop_
_entity_poly.entity_id
_entity_poly.type
_entity_poly.pdbx_seq_one_letter_code
_entity_poly.pdbx_strand_id
1 'polypeptide(L)'
;CDSCKAIARGVKFEPVDVTNYALGLLNITKATPEGIGMGLLVDVFRGSAAKAVTQKQYNRLPGYGSGKALDKSEAERLARAMVLRGYLTERSVRSENGG
;
A
#
# COMPACT_ATOMS: atom_id res chain seq x y z
N CYS A 1 -22.94 6.09 8.60
CA CYS A 1 -21.51 5.75 8.78
C CYS A 1 -21.19 5.68 10.28
N ASP A 2 -20.51 4.62 10.71
CA ASP A 2 -20.04 4.37 12.08
C ASP A 2 -18.97 5.39 12.52
N SER A 3 -18.06 5.76 11.63
CA SER A 3 -17.04 6.80 11.87
C SER A 3 -17.69 8.16 12.15
N CYS A 4 -18.70 8.56 11.37
CA CYS A 4 -19.46 9.80 11.64
C CYS A 4 -20.19 9.76 13.00
N LYS A 5 -20.74 8.59 13.38
CA LYS A 5 -21.36 8.39 14.70
C LYS A 5 -20.34 8.49 15.83
N ALA A 6 -19.12 8.00 15.63
CA ALA A 6 -18.03 8.10 16.62
C ALA A 6 -17.59 9.57 16.81
N ILE A 7 -17.46 10.34 15.73
CA ILE A 7 -17.18 11.78 15.79
C ILE A 7 -18.29 12.51 16.56
N ALA A 8 -19.56 12.23 16.25
CA ALA A 8 -20.70 12.81 16.96
C ALA A 8 -20.74 12.45 18.47
N ARG A 9 -20.11 11.34 18.85
CA ARG A 9 -19.93 10.90 20.25
C ARG A 9 -18.68 11.47 20.92
N GLY A 10 -17.95 12.37 20.26
CA GLY A 10 -16.77 13.06 20.82
C GLY A 10 -15.43 12.38 20.54
N VAL A 11 -15.37 11.32 19.73
CA VAL A 11 -14.08 10.74 19.30
C VAL A 11 -13.37 11.76 18.40
N LYS A 12 -12.15 12.12 18.78
CA LYS A 12 -11.27 12.99 17.99
C LYS A 12 -10.33 12.13 17.15
N PHE A 13 -10.27 12.44 15.86
CA PHE A 13 -9.30 11.85 14.94
C PHE A 13 -8.19 12.87 14.70
N GLU A 14 -6.94 12.45 14.84
CA GLU A 14 -5.80 13.29 14.54
C GLU A 14 -5.44 13.17 13.05
N PRO A 15 -5.41 14.27 12.29
CA PRO A 15 -4.93 14.25 10.93
C PRO A 15 -3.41 14.02 10.94
N VAL A 16 -2.96 12.98 10.25
CA VAL A 16 -1.54 12.66 10.08
C VAL A 16 -1.15 12.92 8.63
N ASP A 17 -0.11 13.73 8.42
CA ASP A 17 0.48 13.90 7.10
C ASP A 17 1.25 12.64 6.70
N VAL A 18 0.78 11.99 5.64
CA VAL A 18 1.34 10.77 5.07
C VAL A 18 1.83 10.98 3.63
N THR A 19 2.02 12.24 3.21
CA THR A 19 2.34 12.61 1.82
C THR A 19 3.57 11.87 1.30
N ASN A 20 4.65 11.83 2.08
CA ASN A 20 5.89 11.15 1.67
C ASN A 20 5.72 9.63 1.56
N TYR A 21 4.92 9.04 2.44
CA TYR A 21 4.60 7.61 2.36
C TYR A 21 3.74 7.30 1.13
N ALA A 22 2.77 8.15 0.80
CA ALA A 22 1.95 8.02 -0.39
C ALA A 22 2.79 8.13 -1.67
N LEU A 23 3.76 9.07 -1.72
CA LEU A 23 4.71 9.16 -2.83
C LEU A 23 5.58 7.90 -2.96
N GLY A 24 5.99 7.29 -1.85
CA GLY A 24 6.69 6.00 -1.85
C GLY A 24 5.89 4.90 -2.54
N LEU A 25 4.61 4.74 -2.19
CA LEU A 25 3.70 3.78 -2.84
C LEU A 25 3.48 4.10 -4.32
N LEU A 26 3.34 5.38 -4.69
CA LEU A 26 3.22 5.79 -6.10
C LEU A 26 4.48 5.48 -6.92
N ASN A 27 5.67 5.64 -6.34
CA ASN A 27 6.91 5.33 -7.03
C ASN A 27 7.06 3.84 -7.31
N ILE A 28 6.69 2.98 -6.35
CA ILE A 28 6.72 1.52 -6.53
C ILE A 28 5.71 1.09 -7.61
N THR A 29 4.48 1.60 -7.55
CA THR A 29 3.42 1.25 -8.51
C THR A 29 3.73 1.76 -9.92
N LYS A 30 4.31 2.97 -10.06
CA LYS A 30 4.79 3.47 -11.35
C LYS A 30 5.93 2.63 -11.93
N ALA A 31 6.79 2.08 -11.08
CA ALA A 31 7.90 1.23 -11.48
C ALA A 31 7.50 -0.24 -11.74
N THR A 32 6.21 -0.58 -11.58
CA THR A 32 5.62 -1.90 -11.85
C THR A 32 4.41 -1.78 -12.79
N PRO A 33 4.62 -1.42 -14.07
CA PRO A 33 3.53 -1.17 -15.03
C PRO A 33 2.66 -2.39 -15.31
N GLU A 34 3.17 -3.60 -15.10
CA GLU A 34 2.42 -4.85 -15.16
C GLU A 34 1.40 -5.00 -14.00
N GLY A 35 1.52 -4.15 -12.99
CA GLY A 35 0.75 -4.21 -11.76
C GLY A 35 1.45 -5.01 -10.67
N ILE A 36 1.15 -4.64 -9.42
CA ILE A 36 1.69 -5.29 -8.24
C ILE A 36 0.54 -5.61 -7.27
N GLY A 37 0.49 -6.86 -6.80
CA GLY A 37 -0.51 -7.27 -5.83
C GLY A 37 -0.33 -6.53 -4.50
N MET A 38 -1.44 -6.22 -3.83
CA MET A 38 -1.45 -5.41 -2.60
C MET A 38 -0.47 -5.89 -1.53
N GLY A 39 -0.42 -7.21 -1.27
CA GLY A 39 0.51 -7.77 -0.28
C GLY A 39 1.97 -7.56 -0.64
N LEU A 40 2.34 -7.81 -1.91
CA LEU A 40 3.70 -7.62 -2.39
C LEU A 40 4.09 -6.13 -2.44
N LEU A 41 3.15 -5.25 -2.78
CA LEU A 41 3.34 -3.80 -2.72
C LEU A 41 3.71 -3.36 -1.30
N VAL A 42 2.98 -3.84 -0.29
CA VAL A 42 3.26 -3.53 1.12
C VAL A 42 4.61 -4.11 1.56
N ASP A 43 4.95 -5.32 1.13
CA ASP A 43 6.26 -5.93 1.43
C ASP A 43 7.42 -5.09 0.86
N VAL A 44 7.33 -4.65 -0.40
CA VAL A 44 8.33 -3.76 -1.02
C VAL A 44 8.39 -2.41 -0.29
N PHE A 45 7.23 -1.80 -0.05
CA PHE A 45 7.12 -0.50 0.60
C PHE A 45 7.75 -0.49 2.00
N ARG A 46 7.58 -1.57 2.78
CA ARG A 46 8.18 -1.72 4.11
C ARG A 46 9.63 -2.18 4.10
N GLY A 47 10.19 -2.52 2.94
CA GLY A 47 11.58 -2.96 2.84
C GLY A 47 11.79 -4.44 3.20
N SER A 48 10.78 -5.29 3.00
CA SER A 48 10.86 -6.73 3.27
C SER A 48 11.94 -7.40 2.43
N ALA A 49 12.62 -8.39 3.02
CA ALA A 49 13.56 -9.28 2.33
C ALA A 49 12.90 -10.59 1.86
N ALA A 50 11.55 -10.65 1.84
CA ALA A 50 10.81 -11.82 1.40
C ALA A 50 11.28 -12.30 0.02
N LYS A 51 11.28 -13.62 -0.18
CA LYS A 51 11.77 -14.27 -1.40
C LYS A 51 11.13 -13.69 -2.67
N ALA A 52 9.83 -13.38 -2.63
CA ALA A 52 9.12 -12.78 -3.75
C ALA A 52 9.65 -11.39 -4.13
N VAL A 53 10.06 -10.58 -3.14
CA VAL A 53 10.65 -9.24 -3.36
C VAL A 53 12.03 -9.38 -4.00
N THR A 54 12.88 -10.23 -3.44
CA THR A 54 14.27 -10.37 -3.90
C THR A 54 14.38 -11.09 -5.24
N GLN A 55 13.57 -12.13 -5.48
CA GLN A 55 13.56 -12.83 -6.78
C GLN A 55 13.10 -11.93 -7.94
N LYS A 56 12.13 -11.04 -7.69
CA LYS A 56 11.70 -10.05 -8.68
C LYS A 56 12.58 -8.80 -8.75
N GLN A 57 13.64 -8.74 -7.95
CA GLN A 57 14.53 -7.57 -7.80
C GLN A 57 13.78 -6.29 -7.38
N TYR A 58 12.62 -6.44 -6.72
CA TYR A 58 11.80 -5.31 -6.29
C TYR A 58 12.43 -4.53 -5.13
N ASN A 59 13.44 -5.09 -4.47
CA ASN A 59 14.30 -4.38 -3.53
C ASN A 59 15.14 -3.25 -4.16
N ARG A 60 15.13 -3.11 -5.50
CA ARG A 60 15.80 -2.03 -6.24
C ARG A 60 14.83 -0.95 -6.71
N LEU A 61 13.52 -1.11 -6.50
CA LEU A 61 12.54 -0.15 -6.99
C LEU A 61 12.60 1.18 -6.22
N PRO A 62 12.31 2.31 -6.90
CA PRO A 62 12.16 3.59 -6.22
C PRO A 62 11.00 3.50 -5.24
N GLY A 63 11.28 3.77 -3.96
CA GLY A 63 10.30 3.64 -2.86
C GLY A 63 10.43 2.37 -2.02
N TYR A 64 11.32 1.43 -2.36
CA TYR A 64 11.65 0.31 -1.47
C TYR A 64 12.07 0.81 -0.08
N GLY A 65 11.42 0.29 0.96
CA GLY A 65 11.70 0.67 2.35
C GLY A 65 11.27 2.10 2.74
N SER A 66 10.59 2.84 1.85
CA SER A 66 10.08 4.19 2.18
C SER A 66 9.04 4.18 3.30
N GLY A 67 8.39 3.05 3.54
CA GLY A 67 7.44 2.80 4.63
C GLY A 67 8.00 2.05 5.83
N LYS A 68 9.33 1.90 5.97
CA LYS A 68 9.96 1.07 7.02
C LYS A 68 9.58 1.46 8.46
N ALA A 69 9.20 2.72 8.67
CA ALA A 69 8.82 3.24 9.97
C ALA A 69 7.36 2.90 10.35
N LEU A 70 6.55 2.46 9.38
CA LEU A 70 5.18 2.04 9.61
C LEU A 70 5.13 0.56 9.99
N ASP A 71 4.22 0.22 10.90
CA ASP A 71 3.89 -1.16 11.12
C ASP A 71 3.16 -1.76 9.89
N LYS A 72 2.94 -3.09 9.90
CA LYS A 72 2.29 -3.76 8.77
C LYS A 72 0.87 -3.25 8.54
N SER A 73 0.11 -3.08 9.63
CA SER A 73 -1.29 -2.69 9.60
C SER A 73 -1.47 -1.27 9.07
N GLU A 74 -0.61 -0.34 9.49
CA GLU A 74 -0.56 1.05 9.03
C GLU A 74 -0.20 1.15 7.55
N ALA A 75 0.85 0.43 7.13
CA ALA A 75 1.27 0.40 5.74
C ALA A 75 0.16 -0.15 4.82
N GLU A 76 -0.50 -1.24 5.24
CA GLU A 76 -1.63 -1.78 4.50
C GLU A 76 -2.84 -0.82 4.50
N ARG A 77 -3.14 -0.17 5.63
CA ARG A 77 -4.21 0.85 5.71
C ARG A 77 -3.94 2.00 4.75
N LEU A 78 -2.70 2.47 4.67
CA LEU A 78 -2.32 3.53 3.75
C LEU A 78 -2.47 3.09 2.29
N ALA A 79 -1.94 1.91 1.94
CA ALA A 79 -2.06 1.38 0.57
C ALA A 79 -3.53 1.20 0.14
N ARG A 80 -4.37 0.65 1.03
CA ARG A 80 -5.82 0.56 0.80
C ARG A 80 -6.48 1.93 0.69
N ALA A 81 -6.10 2.90 1.53
CA ALA A 81 -6.63 4.26 1.46
C ALA A 81 -6.29 4.95 0.13
N MET A 82 -5.12 4.67 -0.46
CA MET A 82 -4.76 5.18 -1.78
C MET A 82 -5.64 4.60 -2.90
N VAL A 83 -6.04 3.34 -2.80
CA VAL A 83 -7.02 2.72 -3.71
C VAL A 83 -8.40 3.35 -3.53
N LEU A 84 -8.89 3.41 -2.29
CA LEU A 84 -10.23 3.94 -1.99
C LEU A 84 -10.40 5.42 -2.36
N ARG A 85 -9.30 6.20 -2.34
CA ARG A 85 -9.29 7.61 -2.75
C ARG A 85 -9.03 7.81 -4.24
N GLY A 86 -8.84 6.74 -5.02
CA GLY A 86 -8.64 6.81 -6.47
C GLY A 86 -7.23 7.21 -6.92
N TYR A 87 -6.24 7.23 -6.03
CA TYR A 87 -4.84 7.44 -6.40
C TYR A 87 -4.22 6.18 -7.01
N LEU A 88 -4.70 5.01 -6.60
CA LEU A 88 -4.35 3.70 -7.14
C LEU A 88 -5.62 2.97 -7.59
N THR A 89 -5.47 1.99 -8.47
CA THR A 89 -6.58 1.12 -8.90
C THR A 89 -6.19 -0.33 -8.71
N GLU A 90 -7.10 -1.11 -8.15
CA GLU A 90 -6.97 -2.56 -8.03
C GLU A 90 -7.80 -3.24 -9.13
N ARG A 91 -7.21 -4.21 -9.82
CA ARG A 91 -7.90 -5.05 -10.81
C ARG A 91 -7.86 -6.50 -10.35
N SER A 92 -9.03 -7.10 -10.14
CA SER A 92 -9.16 -8.53 -9.94
C SER A 92 -9.23 -9.23 -11.29
N VAL A 93 -8.26 -10.09 -11.57
CA VAL A 93 -8.26 -10.96 -12.74
C VAL A 93 -8.48 -12.40 -12.30
N ARG A 94 -9.42 -13.09 -12.94
CA ARG A 94 -9.61 -14.53 -12.72
C ARG A 94 -8.44 -15.25 -13.40
N SER A 95 -7.70 -16.07 -12.65
CA SER A 95 -6.63 -16.89 -13.21
C SER A 95 -7.23 -17.90 -14.19
N GLU A 96 -6.71 -17.96 -15.41
CA GLU A 96 -7.17 -18.90 -16.45
C GLU A 96 -6.80 -20.36 -16.13
N ASN A 97 -5.92 -20.59 -15.15
CA ASN A 97 -5.51 -21.94 -14.70
C ASN A 97 -6.40 -22.53 -13.59
N GLY A 98 -7.58 -21.95 -13.35
CA GLY A 98 -8.55 -22.45 -12.37
C GLY A 98 -9.63 -23.34 -13.01
N GLY A 99 -9.20 -24.47 -13.58
CA GLY A 99 -10.05 -25.56 -14.07
C GLY A 99 -9.89 -26.80 -13.18
#